data_AF-A0A239GI02-F1
#
_entry.id   AF-A0A239GI02-F1
#
_cell.length_a   1.000
_cell.length_b   1.000
_cell.length_c   1.000
_cell.angle_alpha   90.00
_cell.angle_beta   90.00
_cell.angle_gamma   90.00
#
_symmetry.space_group_name_H-M   'P 1'
#
loop_
_entity.id
_entity.type
_entity.pdbx_description
1 polymer ?
#
loop_
_entity_poly.entity_id
_entity_poly.type
_entity_poly.pdbx_seq_one_letter_code
_entity_poly.pdbx_strand_id
1 'polypeptide(L)' 'MKTINLKDYYPCYTQDTFVEVPDELLAIFEEYARAEAAYERKKYRYKAHYSLDRGDRIEHDILFVSLSPDEIYERKLTSE' A
#
# COMPACT_ATOMS: atom_id res chain seq x y z
N MET A 1 -1.42 23.61 -21.56
CA MET A 1 -2.57 23.57 -20.64
C MET A 1 -3.55 22.56 -21.21
N LYS A 2 -3.96 21.58 -20.42
CA LYS A 2 -4.88 20.51 -20.83
C LYS A 2 -5.96 20.36 -19.79
N THR A 3 -7.18 20.08 -20.25
CA THR A 3 -8.31 19.81 -19.38
C THR A 3 -8.33 18.34 -19.01
N ILE A 4 -8.36 18.02 -17.72
CA ILE A 4 -8.48 16.65 -17.20
C ILE A 4 -9.77 16.50 -16.40
N ASN A 5 -10.32 15.28 -16.34
CA ASN A 5 -11.43 14.95 -15.46
C ASN A 5 -10.90 14.37 -14.15
N LEU A 6 -11.20 14.99 -13.02
CA LEU A 6 -10.72 14.53 -11.71
C LEU A 6 -11.32 13.17 -11.29
N LYS A 7 -12.49 12.83 -11.80
CA LYS A 7 -13.15 11.54 -11.54
C LYS A 7 -12.30 10.35 -11.98
N ASP A 8 -11.49 10.51 -13.02
CA ASP A 8 -10.66 9.43 -13.55
C ASP A 8 -9.47 9.10 -12.63
N TYR A 9 -9.07 10.05 -11.77
CA TYR A 9 -7.91 9.93 -10.90
C TYR A 9 -8.27 9.74 -9.42
N TYR A 10 -9.38 10.31 -8.97
CA TYR A 10 -9.73 10.37 -7.56
C TYR A 10 -11.14 9.82 -7.29
N PRO A 11 -11.25 8.74 -6.51
CA PRO A 11 -12.55 8.10 -6.20
C PRO A 11 -13.54 8.99 -5.45
N CYS A 12 -13.08 10.08 -4.82
CA CYS A 12 -13.93 11.02 -4.09
C CYS A 12 -14.79 11.89 -5.02
N TYR A 13 -14.44 12.03 -6.29
CA TYR A 13 -15.23 12.77 -7.27
C TYR A 13 -16.22 11.82 -7.94
N THR A 14 -17.51 11.94 -7.62
CA THR A 14 -18.58 11.12 -8.22
C THR A 14 -19.12 11.70 -9.52
N GLN A 15 -18.97 13.02 -9.70
CA GLN A 15 -19.41 13.77 -10.88
C GLN A 15 -18.22 14.17 -11.75
N ASP A 16 -18.44 14.29 -13.05
CA ASP A 16 -17.42 14.73 -14.00
C ASP A 16 -17.00 16.17 -13.67
N THR A 17 -15.75 16.33 -13.27
CA THR A 17 -15.20 17.60 -12.81
C THR A 17 -13.95 17.92 -13.62
N PHE A 18 -14.11 18.85 -14.56
CA PHE A 18 -13.06 19.23 -15.49
C PHE A 18 -12.21 20.37 -14.94
N VAL A 19 -10.89 20.19 -14.91
CA VAL A 19 -9.92 21.20 -14.46
C VAL A 19 -8.84 21.38 -15.50
N GLU A 20 -8.45 22.64 -15.75
CA GLU A 20 -7.29 22.96 -16.58
C GLU A 20 -6.01 22.84 -15.76
N VAL A 21 -5.09 22.04 -16.29
CA VAL A 21 -3.84 21.71 -15.63
C VAL A 21 -2.67 22.00 -16.60
N PRO A 22 -1.53 22.52 -16.10
CA PRO A 22 -0.29 22.66 -16.85
C PRO A 22 0.19 21.34 -17.46
N ASP A 23 0.88 21.42 -18.60
CA ASP A 23 1.38 20.24 -19.31
C ASP A 23 2.45 19.48 -18.49
N GLU A 24 3.21 20.21 -17.66
CA GLU A 24 4.19 19.63 -16.73
C GLU A 24 3.54 18.68 -15.72
N LEU A 25 2.41 19.08 -15.12
CA LEU A 25 1.68 18.23 -14.18
C LEU A 25 1.12 17.00 -14.88
N LEU A 26 0.66 17.15 -16.13
CA LEU A 26 0.16 16.01 -16.90
C LEU A 26 1.27 14.99 -17.21
N ALA A 27 2.49 15.45 -17.51
CA ALA A 27 3.64 14.57 -17.68
C ALA A 27 3.95 13.78 -16.39
N ILE A 28 3.82 14.40 -15.23
CA ILE A 28 3.99 13.73 -13.92
C ILE A 28 2.93 12.64 -13.73
N PHE A 29 1.66 12.92 -14.03
CA PHE A 29 0.60 11.92 -13.94
C PHE A 29 0.86 10.71 -14.87
N GLU A 30 1.32 10.96 -16.10
CA GLU A 30 1.66 9.89 -17.05
C GLU A 30 2.88 9.07 -16.61
N GLU A 31 3.89 9.70 -16.01
CA GLU A 31 5.04 9.01 -15.43
C GLU A 31 4.63 8.14 -14.24
N TYR A 32 3.80 8.69 -13.34
CA TYR A 32 3.29 7.96 -12.20
C TYR A 32 2.47 6.74 -12.63
N ALA A 33 1.55 6.90 -13.59
CA ALA A 33 0.75 5.80 -14.12
C ALA A 33 1.62 4.67 -14.72
N ARG A 34 2.70 5.03 -15.42
CA ARG A 34 3.68 4.06 -15.94
C ARG A 34 4.43 3.35 -14.81
N ALA A 35 4.85 4.08 -13.79
CA ALA A 35 5.53 3.52 -12.62
C ALA A 35 4.62 2.55 -11.84
N GLU A 36 3.36 2.93 -11.60
CA GLU A 36 2.35 2.09 -10.95
C GLU A 36 2.12 0.80 -11.75
N ALA A 37 1.95 0.90 -13.06
CA ALA A 37 1.80 -0.28 -13.92
C ALA A 37 3.06 -1.16 -13.94
N ALA A 38 4.26 -0.59 -13.82
CA ALA A 38 5.49 -1.37 -13.69
C ALA A 38 5.59 -2.06 -12.33
N TYR A 39 5.18 -1.37 -11.26
CA TYR A 39 5.10 -1.90 -9.90
C TYR A 39 4.13 -3.09 -9.84
N GLU A 40 2.91 -2.96 -10.37
CA GLU A 40 1.93 -4.04 -10.39
C GLU A 40 2.45 -5.25 -11.20
N ARG A 41 3.04 -5.02 -12.38
CA ARG A 41 3.69 -6.12 -13.14
C ARG A 41 4.79 -6.82 -12.34
N LYS A 42 5.60 -6.06 -11.60
CA LYS A 42 6.65 -6.60 -10.72
C LYS A 42 6.02 -7.43 -9.60
N LYS A 43 4.99 -6.90 -8.94
CA LYS A 43 4.23 -7.57 -7.88
C LYS A 43 3.69 -8.92 -8.34
N TYR A 44 3.01 -8.97 -9.50
CA TYR A 44 2.54 -10.23 -10.09
C TYR A 44 3.67 -11.19 -10.45
N ARG A 45 4.74 -10.70 -11.12
CA ARG A 45 5.88 -11.52 -11.53
C ARG A 45 6.55 -12.22 -10.35
N TYR A 46 6.76 -11.50 -9.26
CA TYR A 46 7.42 -12.01 -8.07
C TYR A 46 6.43 -12.56 -7.02
N LYS A 47 5.14 -12.63 -7.35
CA LYS A 47 4.05 -13.06 -6.45
C LYS A 47 4.09 -12.34 -5.09
N ALA A 48 4.46 -11.07 -5.09
CA ALA A 48 4.53 -10.23 -3.89
C ALA A 48 3.13 -9.73 -3.47
N HIS A 49 2.16 -10.64 -3.42
CA HIS A 49 0.77 -10.37 -3.02
C HIS A 49 0.57 -10.53 -1.50
N TYR A 50 1.62 -10.85 -0.77
CA TYR A 50 1.55 -11.05 0.67
C TYR A 50 1.25 -9.70 1.35
N SER A 51 0.08 -9.59 1.96
CA SER A 51 -0.09 -8.72 3.11
C SER A 51 0.85 -9.20 4.21
N LEU A 52 1.37 -8.29 5.03
CA LEU A 52 2.03 -8.67 6.28
C LEU A 52 1.07 -9.44 7.19
N ASP A 53 -0.24 -9.27 7.00
CA ASP A 53 -1.29 -10.08 7.62
C ASP A 53 -1.56 -11.32 6.77
N ARG A 54 -0.67 -12.32 6.86
CA ARG A 54 -0.84 -13.63 6.19
C ARG A 54 -1.51 -14.65 7.11
N GLY A 55 -1.77 -14.29 8.38
CA GLY A 55 -2.32 -15.19 9.41
C GLY A 55 -1.36 -16.30 9.84
N ASP A 56 -0.12 -16.31 9.33
CA ASP A 56 0.95 -17.23 9.69
C ASP A 56 1.93 -16.64 10.71
N ARG A 57 1.62 -15.45 11.25
CA ARG A 57 2.37 -14.72 12.28
C ARG A 57 3.79 -14.32 11.87
N ILE A 58 4.15 -14.35 10.58
CA ILE A 58 5.49 -13.98 10.11
C ILE A 58 5.89 -12.55 10.49
N GLU A 59 4.90 -11.66 10.65
CA GLU A 59 5.08 -10.30 11.15
C GLU A 59 5.62 -10.25 12.59
N HIS A 60 5.38 -11.29 13.40
CA HIS A 60 5.93 -11.44 14.74
C HIS A 60 7.38 -11.96 14.72
N ASP A 61 7.76 -12.73 13.70
CA ASP A 61 9.13 -13.27 13.57
C ASP A 61 10.14 -12.22 13.10
N ILE A 62 9.67 -11.22 12.35
CA ILE A 62 10.52 -10.16 11.79
C ILE A 62 10.72 -9.02 12.80
N LEU A 63 9.76 -8.80 13.70
CA LEU A 63 9.85 -7.78 14.74
C LEU A 63 10.54 -8.34 16.00
N PHE A 64 11.62 -7.69 16.43
CA PHE A 64 12.22 -8.00 17.73
C PHE A 64 11.27 -7.54 18.86
N VAL A 65 10.59 -8.48 19.50
CA VAL A 65 9.78 -8.24 20.69
C VAL A 65 10.54 -8.70 21.92
N SER A 66 11.01 -7.75 22.74
CA SER A 66 11.52 -8.05 24.07
C SER A 66 10.34 -8.21 25.04
N LEU A 67 10.07 -9.44 25.47
CA LEU A 67 9.04 -9.71 26.49
C LEU A 67 9.48 -9.15 27.84
N SER A 68 8.54 -8.51 28.53
CA SER A 68 8.70 -8.11 29.92
C SER A 68 8.67 -9.33 30.86
N PRO A 69 9.24 -9.23 32.08
CA PRO A 69 9.21 -10.32 33.05
C PRO A 69 7.81 -10.83 33.40
N ASP A 70 6.81 -9.95 33.41
CA ASP A 70 5.43 -10.29 33.73
C ASP A 70 4.78 -11.12 32.61
N GLU A 71 5.00 -10.75 31.35
CA GLU A 71 4.53 -11.54 30.19
C GLU A 71 5.15 -12.94 30.14
N ILE A 72 6.41 -13.08 30.59
CA ILE A 72 7.08 -14.39 30.73
C ILE A 72 6.41 -15.23 31.83
N TYR A 73 6.00 -14.61 32.94
CA TYR A 73 5.31 -15.30 34.03
C TYR A 73 3.92 -15.78 33.61
N GLU A 74 3.16 -14.94 32.90
CA GLU A 74 1.82 -15.30 32.41
C GLU A 74 1.87 -16.48 31.44
N ARG A 75 2.78 -16.49 30.46
CA ARG A 75 2.93 -17.62 29.52
C ARG A 75 3.24 -18.94 30.19
N LYS A 76 4.07 -18.92 31.25
CA LYS A 76 4.36 -20.13 32.05
C LYS A 76 3.12 -20.69 32.74
N LEU A 77 2.16 -19.85 33.11
CA LEU A 77 0.91 -20.27 33.76
C LEU A 77 -0.09 -20.82 32.74
N THR A 78 -0.16 -20.24 31.54
CA THR A 78 -1.13 -20.65 30.51
C THR A 78 -0.73 -21.86 29.67
N SER A 79 0.51 -22.37 29.80
CA SER A 79 1.00 -23.54 29.04
C SER A 79 0.93 -23.37 27.51
N GLU A 80 1.15 -22.13 27.04
CA GLU A 80 1.45 -21.81 25.64
C GLU A 80 2.95 -21.72 25.39
#